data_AF-A9UL65-F1
#
_entry.id   AF-A9UL65-F1
#
_cell.length_a   1.000
_cell.length_b   1.000
_cell.length_c   1.000
_cell.angle_alpha   90.00
_cell.angle_beta   90.00
_cell.angle_gamma   90.00
#
_symmetry.space_group_name_H-M   'P 1'
#
loop_
_entity.id
_entity.type
_entity.pdbx_description
1 polymer ?
#
loop_
_entity_poly.entity_id
_entity_poly.type
_entity_poly.pdbx_seq_one_letter_code
_entity_poly.pdbx_strand_id
1 'polypeptide(L)'
;MDHTSNEAFKLLKQLNLHLELESKYQPREKGLILIESTAENDNSICPRLRNAKVEDLWSLTNFFGLGMETFVLAVNILDRFLAIMKVKPKHLSCIGVCCFQLAAKVVEEDCNIPSVHDVIRISQCKCTVSDMNRMEKIISEKLHFEFKATTALTFLHLYHTVVLCHSSKRKEVLNLDKLEAQLKACNCRLIFSKAKVCISLSC
;
A
#
# COMPACT_ATOMS: atom_id res chain seq x y z
N MET A 1 -9.15 -12.93 -35.54
CA MET A 1 -7.95 -12.07 -35.40
C MET A 1 -8.25 -10.71 -34.75
N ASP A 2 -9.51 -10.37 -34.43
CA ASP A 2 -9.91 -9.02 -33.98
C ASP A 2 -10.01 -8.86 -32.44
N HIS A 3 -10.28 -9.94 -31.71
CA HIS A 3 -10.56 -9.87 -30.27
C HIS A 3 -9.32 -9.56 -29.40
N THR A 4 -8.14 -10.07 -29.78
CA THR A 4 -6.89 -9.89 -29.04
C THR A 4 -6.31 -8.47 -29.21
N SER A 5 -6.56 -7.83 -30.36
CA SER A 5 -6.13 -6.45 -30.62
C SER A 5 -6.93 -5.44 -29.79
N ASN A 6 -8.24 -5.66 -29.65
CA ASN A 6 -9.12 -4.84 -28.81
C ASN A 6 -8.79 -4.94 -27.31
N GLU A 7 -8.47 -6.15 -26.83
CA GLU A 7 -8.09 -6.38 -25.44
C GLU A 7 -6.75 -5.74 -25.07
N ALA A 8 -5.73 -5.87 -25.95
CA ALA A 8 -4.45 -5.19 -25.76
C ALA A 8 -4.59 -3.65 -25.74
N PHE A 9 -5.45 -3.09 -26.61
CA PHE A 9 -5.73 -1.66 -26.62
C PHE A 9 -6.39 -1.19 -25.31
N LYS A 10 -7.32 -1.97 -24.76
CA LYS A 10 -7.96 -1.70 -23.46
C LYS A 10 -6.94 -1.69 -22.32
N LEU A 11 -6.05 -2.69 -22.28
CA LEU A 11 -4.99 -2.78 -21.26
C LEU A 11 -4.01 -1.61 -21.35
N LEU A 12 -3.61 -1.22 -22.56
CA LEU A 12 -2.74 -0.06 -22.77
C LEU A 12 -3.40 1.24 -22.28
N LYS A 13 -4.70 1.40 -22.55
CA LYS A 13 -5.47 2.55 -22.04
C LYS A 13 -5.53 2.56 -20.51
N GLN A 14 -5.75 1.41 -19.87
CA GLN A 14 -5.70 1.29 -18.41
C GLN A 14 -4.31 1.62 -17.86
N LEU A 15 -3.25 1.12 -18.48
CA LEU A 15 -1.88 1.42 -18.09
C LEU A 15 -1.59 2.92 -18.12
N ASN A 16 -1.93 3.60 -19.22
CA ASN A 16 -1.72 5.05 -19.34
C ASN A 16 -2.49 5.84 -18.28
N LEU A 17 -3.76 5.47 -18.02
CA LEU A 17 -4.56 6.08 -16.96
C LEU A 17 -3.88 5.94 -15.58
N HIS A 18 -3.39 4.73 -15.27
CA HIS A 18 -2.73 4.46 -13.99
C HIS A 18 -1.37 5.17 -13.87
N LEU A 19 -0.63 5.33 -14.98
CA LEU A 19 0.61 6.12 -15.01
C LEU A 19 0.36 7.60 -14.71
N GLU A 20 -0.69 8.19 -15.27
CA GLU A 20 -1.06 9.58 -14.99
C GLU A 20 -1.42 9.77 -13.50
N LEU A 21 -2.15 8.81 -12.93
CA LEU A 21 -2.57 8.83 -11.54
C LEU A 21 -1.44 8.54 -10.56
N GLU A 22 -0.39 7.82 -10.94
CA GLU A 22 0.70 7.39 -10.04
C GLU A 22 1.25 8.57 -9.22
N SER A 23 1.55 9.69 -9.90
CA SER A 23 2.15 10.88 -9.29
C SER A 23 1.34 11.44 -8.10
N LYS A 24 0.03 11.27 -8.12
CA LYS A 24 -0.91 11.73 -7.09
C LYS A 24 -0.85 10.90 -5.82
N TYR A 25 -0.49 9.62 -5.95
CA TYR A 25 -0.50 8.65 -4.86
C TYR A 25 0.91 8.24 -4.40
N GLN A 26 1.95 8.88 -4.92
CA GLN A 26 3.29 8.72 -4.40
C GLN A 26 3.47 9.53 -3.09
N PRO A 27 4.13 8.96 -2.05
CA PRO A 27 4.46 9.73 -0.87
C PRO A 27 5.38 10.91 -1.21
N ARG A 28 5.31 12.00 -0.43
CA ARG A 28 6.17 13.17 -0.67
C ARG A 28 7.62 12.80 -0.41
N GLU A 29 8.45 12.89 -1.45
CA GLU A 29 9.86 12.51 -1.41
C GLU A 29 10.64 13.17 -0.26
N LYS A 30 10.45 14.48 -0.04
CA LYS A 30 11.10 15.23 1.06
C LYS A 30 10.80 14.62 2.44
N GLY A 31 9.57 14.15 2.65
CA GLY A 31 9.16 13.50 3.90
C GLY A 31 9.79 12.12 4.07
N LEU A 32 9.85 11.34 3.00
CA LEU A 32 10.52 10.04 3.03
C LEU A 32 12.02 10.16 3.27
N ILE A 33 12.69 11.14 2.67
CA ILE A 33 14.12 11.43 2.91
C ILE A 33 14.34 11.77 4.39
N LEU A 34 13.45 12.57 4.99
CA LEU A 34 13.55 12.90 6.41
C LEU A 34 13.49 11.63 7.27
N ILE A 35 12.49 10.77 7.04
CA ILE A 35 12.35 9.50 7.76
C ILE A 35 13.59 8.62 7.56
N GLU A 36 14.12 8.52 6.34
CA GLU A 36 15.32 7.75 6.02
C GLU A 36 16.55 8.23 6.78
N SER A 37 16.69 9.55 6.96
CA SER A 37 17.80 10.17 7.68
C SER A 37 17.67 10.14 9.21
N THR A 38 16.49 9.79 9.74
CA THR A 38 16.22 9.80 11.18
C THR A 38 16.96 8.67 11.91
N ALA A 39 17.74 9.03 12.93
CA ALA A 39 18.39 8.07 13.83
C ALA A 39 17.42 7.50 14.88
N GLU A 40 17.69 6.30 15.38
CA GLU A 40 16.77 5.59 16.29
C GLU A 40 16.54 6.25 17.66
N ASN A 41 17.46 7.09 18.10
CA ASN A 41 17.38 7.79 19.37
C ASN A 41 16.56 9.09 19.28
N ASP A 42 16.15 9.48 18.08
CA ASP A 42 15.28 10.64 17.88
C ASP A 42 13.82 10.28 18.24
N ASN A 43 13.08 11.22 18.83
CA ASN A 43 11.68 11.03 19.19
C ASN A 43 10.74 11.19 17.98
N SER A 44 11.15 10.66 16.84
CA SER A 44 10.52 10.79 15.53
C SER A 44 10.52 9.43 14.82
N ILE A 45 9.81 9.33 13.68
CA ILE A 45 9.72 8.08 12.94
C ILE A 45 11.02 7.85 12.16
N CYS A 46 11.67 6.71 12.44
CA CYS A 46 12.80 6.21 11.68
C CYS A 46 12.39 5.02 10.78
N PRO A 47 13.26 4.57 9.87
CA PRO A 47 12.94 3.50 8.93
C PRO A 47 12.63 2.18 9.63
N ARG A 48 13.34 1.86 10.71
CA ARG A 48 13.10 0.64 11.50
C ARG A 48 11.69 0.60 12.08
N LEU A 49 11.22 1.70 12.66
CA LEU A 49 9.87 1.79 13.23
C LEU A 49 8.80 1.65 12.16
N ARG A 50 8.98 2.32 11.01
CA ARG A 50 8.08 2.19 9.86
C ARG A 50 8.05 0.75 9.33
N ASN A 51 9.22 0.13 9.12
CA ASN A 51 9.31 -1.23 8.57
C ASN A 51 8.66 -2.25 9.52
N ALA A 52 8.91 -2.14 10.83
CA ALA A 52 8.24 -2.97 11.82
C ALA A 52 6.72 -2.80 11.76
N LYS A 53 6.24 -1.56 11.60
CA LYS A 53 4.80 -1.32 11.45
C LYS A 53 4.24 -1.95 10.17
N VAL A 54 4.98 -1.94 9.05
CA VAL A 54 4.52 -2.61 7.82
C VAL A 54 4.45 -4.13 7.98
N GLU A 55 5.39 -4.75 8.71
CA GLU A 55 5.27 -6.19 9.04
C GLU A 55 4.07 -6.49 9.95
N ASP A 56 3.75 -5.60 10.89
CA ASP A 56 2.52 -5.71 11.70
C ASP A 56 1.27 -5.63 10.81
N LEU A 57 1.24 -4.70 9.84
CA LEU A 57 0.12 -4.57 8.90
C LEU A 57 -0.04 -5.82 8.03
N TRP A 58 1.07 -6.40 7.56
CA TRP A 58 1.05 -7.66 6.83
C TRP A 58 0.45 -8.79 7.69
N SER A 59 0.92 -8.93 8.92
CA SER A 59 0.43 -9.94 9.85
C SER A 59 -1.06 -9.77 10.15
N LEU A 60 -1.52 -8.52 10.29
CA LEU A 60 -2.93 -8.18 10.52
C LEU A 60 -3.80 -8.51 9.29
N THR A 61 -3.31 -8.19 8.09
CA THR A 61 -3.96 -8.51 6.81
C THR A 61 -4.16 -10.02 6.69
N ASN A 62 -3.11 -10.80 6.94
CA ASN A 62 -3.18 -12.26 6.91
C ASN A 62 -4.10 -12.83 7.99
N PHE A 63 -4.09 -12.26 9.19
CA PHE A 63 -4.95 -12.72 10.29
C PHE A 63 -6.44 -12.61 9.93
N PHE A 64 -6.84 -11.52 9.29
CA PHE A 64 -8.22 -11.31 8.86
C PHE A 64 -8.53 -11.91 7.47
N GLY A 65 -7.54 -12.54 6.82
CA GLY A 65 -7.72 -13.13 5.49
C GLY A 65 -8.01 -12.11 4.38
N LEU A 66 -7.53 -10.87 4.53
CA LEU A 66 -7.74 -9.80 3.54
C LEU A 66 -6.75 -9.90 2.37
N GLY A 67 -7.10 -9.27 1.25
CA GLY A 67 -6.30 -9.35 0.03
C GLY A 67 -4.98 -8.56 0.07
N MET A 68 -4.06 -8.90 -0.85
CA MET A 68 -2.81 -8.16 -1.05
C MET A 68 -3.06 -6.69 -1.43
N GLU A 69 -4.16 -6.40 -2.13
CA GLU A 69 -4.63 -5.05 -2.45
C GLU A 69 -4.84 -4.20 -1.18
N THR A 70 -5.50 -4.76 -0.16
CA THR A 70 -5.71 -4.10 1.12
C THR A 70 -4.40 -3.81 1.84
N PHE A 71 -3.47 -4.75 1.87
CA PHE A 71 -2.15 -4.53 2.46
C PHE A 71 -1.37 -3.41 1.75
N VAL A 72 -1.25 -3.48 0.42
CA VAL A 72 -0.47 -2.51 -0.35
C VAL A 72 -1.10 -1.11 -0.24
N LEU A 73 -2.43 -1.03 -0.24
CA LEU A 73 -3.12 0.24 -0.03
C LEU A 73 -2.88 0.78 1.39
N ALA A 74 -2.93 -0.07 2.43
CA ALA A 74 -2.64 0.36 3.80
C ALA A 74 -1.23 0.93 3.94
N VAL A 75 -0.24 0.29 3.29
CA VAL A 75 1.15 0.79 3.24
C VAL A 75 1.25 2.12 2.49
N ASN A 76 0.54 2.26 1.35
CA ASN A 76 0.50 3.51 0.59
C ASN A 76 -0.08 4.67 1.42
N ILE A 77 -1.19 4.44 2.12
CA ILE A 77 -1.81 5.43 3.01
C ILE A 77 -0.85 5.82 4.13
N LEU A 78 -0.22 4.83 4.78
CA LEU A 78 0.76 5.04 5.85
C LEU A 78 1.91 5.93 5.37
N ASP A 79 2.56 5.57 4.27
CA ASP A 79 3.74 6.29 3.78
C ASP A 79 3.39 7.72 3.33
N ARG A 80 2.27 7.91 2.62
CA ARG A 80 1.81 9.25 2.23
C ARG A 80 1.53 10.12 3.45
N PHE A 81 0.93 9.55 4.49
CA PHE A 81 0.64 10.27 5.72
C PHE A 81 1.92 10.63 6.50
N LEU A 82 2.83 9.66 6.68
CA LEU A 82 4.11 9.88 7.36
C LEU A 82 4.99 10.89 6.61
N ALA A 83 4.92 10.93 5.27
CA ALA A 83 5.67 11.87 4.46
C ALA A 83 5.22 13.33 4.60
N ILE A 84 4.03 13.60 5.16
CA ILE A 84 3.51 14.98 5.33
C ILE A 84 3.31 15.38 6.80
N MET A 85 3.45 14.43 7.72
CA MET A 85 3.19 14.64 9.15
C MET A 85 4.42 14.38 10.00
N LYS A 86 4.68 15.27 10.97
CA LYS A 86 5.66 15.01 12.04
C LYS A 86 5.02 14.13 13.12
N VAL A 87 5.18 12.82 12.98
CA VAL A 87 4.59 11.83 13.88
C VAL A 87 5.58 11.43 14.98
N LYS A 88 5.09 11.29 16.21
CA LYS A 88 5.84 10.69 17.32
C LYS A 88 5.64 9.17 17.33
N PRO A 89 6.67 8.36 17.66
CA PRO A 89 6.59 6.90 17.68
C PRO A 89 5.37 6.32 18.42
N LYS A 90 4.98 6.94 19.54
CA LYS A 90 3.82 6.52 20.34
C LYS A 90 2.48 6.50 19.59
N HIS A 91 2.35 7.27 18.50
CA HIS A 91 1.13 7.32 17.68
C HIS A 91 1.16 6.36 16.49
N LEU A 92 2.33 5.79 16.16
CA LEU A 92 2.51 4.98 14.95
C LEU A 92 1.61 3.74 14.96
N SER A 93 1.37 3.13 16.13
CA SER A 93 0.49 1.96 16.23
C SER A 93 -0.96 2.30 15.86
N CYS A 94 -1.51 3.37 16.44
CA CYS A 94 -2.85 3.86 16.10
C CYS A 94 -2.97 4.21 14.61
N ILE A 95 -1.99 4.96 14.10
CA ILE A 95 -1.96 5.40 12.69
C ILE A 95 -1.96 4.20 11.76
N GLY A 96 -1.08 3.22 11.97
CA GLY A 96 -1.00 2.04 11.12
C GLY A 96 -2.32 1.27 11.10
N VAL A 97 -2.92 1.03 12.26
CA VAL A 97 -4.20 0.31 12.35
C VAL A 97 -5.35 1.09 11.70
N CYS A 98 -5.34 2.42 11.77
CA CYS A 98 -6.29 3.24 11.00
C CYS A 98 -6.05 3.14 9.49
N CYS A 99 -4.79 3.09 9.03
CA CYS A 99 -4.48 2.90 7.61
C CYS A 99 -4.98 1.54 7.11
N PHE A 100 -4.83 0.48 7.91
CA PHE A 100 -5.40 -0.84 7.64
C PHE A 100 -6.92 -0.77 7.50
N GLN A 101 -7.61 -0.17 8.47
CA GLN A 101 -9.07 -0.09 8.48
C GLN A 101 -9.61 0.75 7.30
N LEU A 102 -8.93 1.84 6.96
CA LEU A 102 -9.27 2.65 5.78
C LEU A 102 -9.07 1.87 4.47
N ALA A 103 -7.98 1.11 4.36
CA ALA A 103 -7.73 0.28 3.18
C ALA A 103 -8.78 -0.82 3.02
N ALA A 104 -9.13 -1.51 4.11
CA ALA A 104 -10.17 -2.54 4.10
C ALA A 104 -11.52 -1.96 3.65
N LYS A 105 -11.90 -0.77 4.17
CA LYS A 105 -13.14 -0.06 3.75
C LYS A 105 -13.16 0.35 2.27
N VAL A 106 -12.01 0.42 1.61
CA VAL A 106 -11.90 0.86 0.21
C VAL A 106 -11.90 -0.33 -0.75
N VAL A 107 -11.30 -1.44 -0.34
CA VAL A 107 -11.02 -2.60 -1.21
C VAL A 107 -11.99 -3.75 -0.96
N GLU A 108 -12.31 -4.03 0.29
CA GLU A 108 -13.07 -5.22 0.69
C GLU A 108 -14.57 -4.97 0.63
N GLU A 109 -15.34 -6.02 0.39
CA GLU A 109 -16.80 -5.99 0.53
C GLU A 109 -17.21 -5.75 1.98
N ASP A 110 -18.36 -5.10 2.22
CA ASP A 110 -18.81 -4.71 3.56
C ASP A 110 -18.86 -5.87 4.57
N CYS A 111 -19.16 -7.09 4.11
CA CYS A 111 -19.19 -8.29 4.93
C CYS A 111 -17.80 -8.81 5.36
N ASN A 112 -16.75 -8.42 4.64
CA ASN A 112 -15.36 -8.82 4.87
C ASN A 112 -14.59 -7.79 5.71
N ILE A 113 -15.12 -6.57 5.88
CA ILE A 113 -14.46 -5.51 6.67
C ILE A 113 -14.45 -5.92 8.16
N PRO A 114 -13.26 -6.06 8.79
CA PRO A 114 -13.17 -6.40 10.20
C PRO A 114 -13.79 -5.33 11.10
N SER A 115 -14.42 -5.75 12.20
CA SER A 115 -14.95 -4.80 13.18
C SER A 115 -13.82 -4.01 13.86
N VAL A 116 -14.06 -2.72 14.17
CA VAL A 116 -13.05 -1.88 14.84
C VAL A 116 -12.63 -2.46 16.19
N HIS A 117 -13.55 -3.10 16.90
CA HIS A 117 -13.28 -3.75 18.18
C HIS A 117 -12.31 -4.95 18.04
N ASP A 118 -12.54 -5.80 17.04
CA ASP A 118 -11.66 -6.94 16.78
C ASP A 118 -10.28 -6.47 16.32
N VAL A 119 -10.24 -5.46 15.47
CA VAL A 119 -8.98 -4.87 14.99
C VAL A 119 -8.16 -4.29 16.13
N ILE A 120 -8.76 -3.54 17.05
CA ILE A 120 -8.08 -3.04 18.26
C ILE A 120 -7.55 -4.21 19.10
N ARG A 121 -8.38 -5.23 19.32
CA ARG A 121 -8.03 -6.40 20.16
C ARG A 121 -6.86 -7.19 19.56
N ILE A 122 -6.90 -7.48 18.25
CA ILE A 122 -5.89 -8.30 17.57
C ILE A 122 -4.60 -7.51 17.35
N SER A 123 -4.70 -6.24 16.94
CA SER A 123 -3.50 -5.42 16.67
C SER A 123 -2.73 -5.01 17.93
N GLN A 124 -3.33 -5.16 19.12
CA GLN A 124 -2.74 -4.74 20.40
C GLN A 124 -2.26 -3.28 20.39
N CYS A 125 -2.92 -2.41 19.60
CA CYS A 125 -2.51 -1.02 19.43
C CYS A 125 -2.74 -0.14 20.67
N LYS A 126 -3.43 -0.67 21.70
CA LYS A 126 -3.80 -0.01 22.95
C LYS A 126 -4.61 1.28 22.75
N CYS A 127 -5.29 1.41 21.61
CA CYS A 127 -6.14 2.55 21.29
C CYS A 127 -7.60 2.25 21.62
N THR A 128 -8.37 3.30 21.91
CA THR A 128 -9.83 3.18 22.03
C THR A 128 -10.49 3.31 20.65
N VAL A 129 -11.77 2.92 20.55
CA VAL A 129 -12.59 3.17 19.35
C VAL A 129 -12.66 4.67 19.03
N SER A 130 -12.72 5.53 20.06
CA SER A 130 -12.71 6.98 19.89
C SER A 130 -11.39 7.48 19.30
N ASP A 131 -10.25 6.93 19.75
CA ASP A 131 -8.94 7.26 19.18
C ASP A 131 -8.84 6.84 17.71
N MET A 132 -9.34 5.64 17.37
CA MET A 132 -9.41 5.15 16.00
C MET A 132 -10.23 6.10 15.12
N ASN A 133 -11.47 6.42 15.50
CA ASN A 133 -12.33 7.31 14.72
C ASN A 133 -11.72 8.70 14.52
N ARG A 134 -11.08 9.25 15.55
CA ARG A 134 -10.39 10.54 15.47
C ARG A 134 -9.19 10.48 14.53
N MET A 135 -8.38 9.42 14.62
CA MET A 135 -7.19 9.28 13.79
C MET A 135 -7.54 8.98 12.32
N GLU A 136 -8.55 8.15 12.05
CA GLU A 136 -9.08 7.94 10.69
C GLU A 136 -9.50 9.26 10.05
N LYS A 137 -10.21 10.11 10.80
CA LYS A 137 -10.61 11.44 10.33
C LYS A 137 -9.39 12.31 9.99
N ILE A 138 -8.39 12.36 10.87
CA ILE A 138 -7.14 13.12 10.63
C ILE A 138 -6.42 12.62 9.38
N ILE A 139 -6.27 11.30 9.21
CA ILE A 139 -5.62 10.71 8.03
C ILE A 139 -6.40 11.08 6.77
N SER A 140 -7.72 10.94 6.81
CA SER A 140 -8.59 11.25 5.67
C SER A 140 -8.52 12.72 5.25
N GLU A 141 -8.57 13.65 6.21
CA GLU A 141 -8.44 15.08 5.94
C GLU A 141 -7.05 15.43 5.38
N LYS A 142 -5.99 14.85 5.93
CA LYS A 142 -4.61 15.11 5.49
C LYS A 142 -4.29 14.52 4.11
N LEU A 143 -4.98 13.46 3.72
CA LEU A 143 -4.86 12.83 2.41
C LEU A 143 -6.00 13.23 1.46
N HIS A 144 -6.80 14.23 1.81
CA HIS A 144 -7.91 14.75 1.01
C HIS A 144 -8.92 13.67 0.55
N PHE A 145 -9.12 12.62 1.36
CA PHE A 145 -9.97 11.47 1.06
C PHE A 145 -9.57 10.69 -0.21
N GLU A 146 -8.33 10.84 -0.66
CA GLU A 146 -7.85 10.23 -1.89
C GLU A 146 -7.26 8.84 -1.62
N PHE A 147 -8.13 7.84 -1.48
CA PHE A 147 -7.75 6.47 -1.14
C PHE A 147 -7.80 5.46 -2.30
N LYS A 148 -8.37 5.82 -3.46
CA LYS A 148 -8.35 4.99 -4.67
C LYS A 148 -6.99 5.09 -5.38
N ALA A 149 -5.94 4.68 -4.68
CA ALA A 149 -4.58 4.82 -5.14
C ALA A 149 -4.26 3.83 -6.26
N THR A 150 -3.54 4.31 -7.28
CA THR A 150 -2.80 3.40 -8.15
C THR A 150 -1.58 2.90 -7.39
N THR A 151 -1.48 1.58 -7.22
CA THR A 151 -0.39 0.97 -6.44
C THR A 151 0.55 0.17 -7.34
N ALA A 152 1.72 -0.19 -6.83
CA ALA A 152 2.64 -1.09 -7.54
C ALA A 152 1.98 -2.45 -7.88
N LEU A 153 1.03 -2.92 -7.06
CA LEU A 153 0.27 -4.14 -7.34
C LEU A 153 -0.63 -3.98 -8.58
N THR A 154 -1.30 -2.84 -8.72
CA THR A 154 -2.11 -2.52 -9.91
C THR A 154 -1.30 -2.67 -11.19
N PHE A 155 -0.09 -2.12 -11.20
CA PHE A 155 0.80 -2.24 -12.35
C PHE A 155 1.30 -3.66 -12.55
N LEU A 156 1.66 -4.37 -11.47
CA LEU A 156 2.08 -5.76 -11.53
C LEU A 156 1.01 -6.64 -12.20
N HIS A 157 -0.26 -6.48 -11.82
CA HIS A 157 -1.38 -7.20 -12.45
C HIS A 157 -1.58 -6.80 -13.93
N LEU A 158 -1.47 -5.51 -14.26
CA LEU A 158 -1.57 -5.05 -15.65
C LEU A 158 -0.45 -5.62 -16.52
N TYR A 159 0.81 -5.56 -16.07
CA TYR A 159 1.94 -6.12 -16.79
C TYR A 159 1.83 -7.64 -16.93
N HIS A 160 1.43 -8.33 -15.87
CA HIS A 160 1.19 -9.78 -15.91
C HIS A 160 0.14 -10.13 -16.96
N THR A 161 -0.98 -9.41 -16.99
CA THR A 161 -2.06 -9.61 -17.97
C THR A 161 -1.57 -9.35 -19.40
N VAL A 162 -0.85 -8.25 -19.64
CA VAL A 162 -0.27 -7.93 -20.95
C VAL A 162 0.67 -9.04 -21.42
N VAL A 163 1.54 -9.56 -20.54
CA VAL A 163 2.47 -10.64 -20.91
C VAL A 163 1.71 -11.93 -21.24
N LEU A 164 0.66 -12.27 -20.49
CA LEU A 164 -0.17 -13.45 -20.78
C LEU A 164 -0.89 -13.34 -22.13
N CYS A 165 -1.40 -12.15 -22.49
CA CYS A 165 -2.07 -11.92 -23.77
C CYS A 165 -1.12 -12.02 -24.98
N HIS A 166 0.15 -11.66 -24.82
CA HIS A 166 1.12 -11.58 -25.93
C HIS A 166 2.14 -12.73 -26.01
N SER A 167 2.24 -13.61 -25.01
CA SER A 167 3.21 -14.72 -25.00
C SER A 167 2.53 -16.07 -24.73
N SER A 168 2.06 -16.76 -25.79
CA SER A 168 1.49 -18.11 -25.66
C SER A 168 2.47 -19.18 -25.12
N LYS A 169 3.78 -18.91 -25.14
CA LYS A 169 4.85 -19.85 -24.76
C LYS A 169 5.49 -19.63 -23.37
N ARG A 170 5.07 -18.62 -22.59
CA ARG A 170 5.71 -18.26 -21.28
C ARG A 170 4.78 -18.38 -20.06
N LYS A 171 3.82 -19.31 -20.09
CA LYS A 171 2.93 -19.54 -18.94
C LYS A 171 3.65 -20.02 -17.66
N GLU A 172 4.82 -20.65 -17.79
CA GLU A 172 5.59 -21.17 -16.64
C GLU A 172 6.50 -20.14 -15.95
N VAL A 173 6.72 -18.95 -16.54
CA VAL A 173 7.79 -18.03 -16.07
C VAL A 173 7.28 -16.94 -15.10
N LEU A 174 5.97 -16.64 -15.09
CA LEU A 174 5.40 -15.56 -14.27
C LEU A 174 4.31 -16.10 -13.34
N ASN A 175 4.74 -16.76 -12.27
CA ASN A 175 3.85 -17.07 -11.16
C ASN A 175 3.50 -15.77 -10.43
N LEU A 176 2.21 -15.41 -10.44
CA LEU A 176 1.71 -14.17 -9.84
C LEU A 176 1.97 -14.13 -8.33
N ASP A 177 1.76 -15.25 -7.63
CA ASP A 177 1.98 -15.36 -6.18
C ASP A 177 3.45 -15.06 -5.82
N LYS A 178 4.40 -15.48 -6.66
CA LYS A 178 5.81 -15.19 -6.47
C LYS A 178 6.11 -13.70 -6.63
N LEU A 179 5.49 -13.04 -7.61
CA LEU A 179 5.64 -11.61 -7.85
C LEU A 179 5.02 -10.79 -6.70
N GLU A 180 3.85 -11.20 -6.21
CA GLU A 180 3.21 -10.58 -5.05
C GLU A 180 4.04 -10.75 -3.79
N ALA A 181 4.67 -11.92 -3.58
CA ALA A 181 5.59 -12.14 -2.46
C ALA A 181 6.83 -11.23 -2.54
N GLN A 182 7.37 -11.00 -3.75
CA GLN A 182 8.47 -10.05 -3.95
C GLN A 182 8.02 -8.61 -3.69
N LEU A 183 6.83 -8.24 -4.17
CA LEU A 183 6.26 -6.92 -3.91
C LEU A 183 6.04 -6.69 -2.42
N LYS A 184 5.60 -7.72 -1.67
CA LYS A 184 5.50 -7.67 -0.22
C LYS A 184 6.87 -7.36 0.41
N ALA A 185 7.91 -8.10 0.04
CA ALA A 185 9.27 -7.87 0.54
C ALA A 185 9.78 -6.45 0.24
N CYS A 186 9.43 -5.89 -0.92
CA CYS A 186 9.73 -4.50 -1.26
C CYS A 186 8.96 -3.52 -0.36
N ASN A 187 7.65 -3.70 -0.17
CA ASN A 187 6.83 -2.83 0.68
C ASN A 187 7.33 -2.78 2.13
N CYS A 188 7.96 -3.85 2.63
CA CYS A 188 8.54 -3.90 3.97
C CYS A 188 9.80 -3.03 4.14
N ARG A 189 10.39 -2.48 3.07
CA ARG A 189 11.55 -1.58 3.15
C ARG A 189 11.21 -0.19 2.61
N LEU A 190 11.37 0.82 3.47
CA LEU A 190 11.15 2.24 3.13
C LEU A 190 11.84 2.70 1.83
N ILE A 191 13.01 2.17 1.49
CA ILE A 191 13.75 2.54 0.27
C ILE A 191 12.92 2.34 -1.00
N PHE A 192 12.01 1.36 -1.01
CA PHE A 192 11.13 1.09 -2.15
C PHE A 192 9.87 1.96 -2.15
N SER A 193 9.54 2.64 -1.05
CA SER A 193 8.43 3.62 -1.02
C SER A 193 8.69 4.84 -1.91
N LYS A 194 9.94 5.04 -2.35
CA LYS A 194 10.35 6.09 -3.30
C LYS A 194 10.35 5.61 -4.75
N ALA A 195 10.24 4.30 -4.99
CA ALA A 195 10.35 3.76 -6.32
C ALA A 195 9.11 4.16 -7.14
N LYS A 196 9.33 4.93 -8.20
CA LYS A 196 8.34 5.04 -9.28
C LYS A 196 8.24 3.69 -9.96
N VAL A 197 7.03 3.26 -10.25
CA VAL A 197 6.73 2.00 -10.92
C VAL A 197 7.45 1.94 -12.27
N CYS A 198 7.60 3.06 -12.98
CA CYS A 198 8.39 3.15 -14.22
C CYS A 198 9.89 2.80 -14.05
N ILE A 199 10.49 2.98 -12.87
CA ILE A 199 11.93 2.72 -12.66
C ILE A 199 12.17 1.25 -12.27
N SER A 200 11.18 0.59 -11.63
CA SER A 200 11.29 -0.81 -11.20
C SER A 200 11.30 -1.84 -12.35
N LEU A 201 11.01 -1.43 -13.59
CA LEU A 201 11.09 -2.29 -14.79
C LEU A 201 12.38 -2.08 -15.60
N SER A 202 13.25 -1.18 -15.13
CA SER A 202 14.55 -0.87 -15.77
C SER A 202 15.77 -1.30 -14.93
N CYS A 203 15.57 -2.08 -13.86
CA CYS A 203 16.65 -2.72 -13.09
C CYS A 203 16.53 -4.24 -13.15
#